data_AF-A0A7C8YMZ7-F1
#
_entry.id   AF-A0A7C8YMZ7-F1
#
_cell.length_a   1.000
_cell.length_b   1.000
_cell.length_c   1.000
_cell.angle_alpha   90.00
_cell.angle_beta   90.00
_cell.angle_gamma   90.00
#
_symmetry.space_group_name_H-M   'P 1'
#
loop_
_entity.id
_entity.type
_entity.pdbx_description
1 polymer ?
#
loop_
_entity_poly.entity_id
_entity_poly.type
_entity_poly.pdbx_seq_one_letter_code
_entity_poly.pdbx_strand_id
1 'polypeptide(L)'
;LVDRSAFAKPESISDATTRLRKNYSYFRVNYLAIIGSVLAFSLLSHPFSLITLAALLAAWSFLYLFKASDQPLFLFGREFSDKETLGLLVIFSVFVIFLTSVGSVIMSALVVGLAIVAVHGAFRVPEDLFLDDQDSAGASNSLLTFLGATTKNAAASAAAASVANRV
;
A
#
# COMPACT_ATOMS: atom_id res chain seq x y z
N LEU A 1 -20.91 18.58 -18.72
CA LEU A 1 -20.80 19.85 -17.96
C LEU A 1 -19.70 19.63 -16.93
N VAL A 2 -18.60 20.38 -16.99
CA VAL A 2 -17.51 20.27 -16.00
C VAL A 2 -17.92 21.11 -14.80
N ASP A 3 -18.23 20.46 -13.68
CA ASP A 3 -18.54 21.15 -12.44
C ASP A 3 -17.24 21.73 -11.85
N ARG A 4 -17.09 23.06 -11.93
CA ARG A 4 -15.91 23.76 -11.44
C ARG A 4 -15.84 23.80 -9.91
N SER A 5 -16.92 23.47 -9.20
CA SER A 5 -16.95 23.43 -7.74
C SER A 5 -16.17 22.24 -7.15
N ALA A 6 -15.93 21.20 -7.94
CA ALA A 6 -15.23 19.99 -7.49
C ALA A 6 -13.74 20.20 -7.19
N PHE A 7 -13.11 21.24 -7.74
CA PHE A 7 -11.69 21.54 -7.51
C PHE A 7 -11.50 22.94 -6.90
N ALA A 8 -10.80 23.00 -5.77
CA ALA A 8 -10.46 24.24 -5.10
C ALA A 8 -9.03 24.20 -4.58
N LYS A 9 -8.35 25.35 -4.63
CA LYS A 9 -7.01 25.50 -4.07
C LYS A 9 -7.06 25.25 -2.55
N PRO A 10 -6.18 24.41 -1.98
CA PRO A 10 -6.12 24.23 -0.54
C PRO A 10 -5.65 25.52 0.16
N GLU A 11 -6.24 25.83 1.30
CA GLU A 11 -5.95 27.07 2.04
C GLU A 11 -4.65 26.97 2.85
N SER A 12 -4.25 25.76 3.21
CA SER A 12 -3.01 25.47 3.93
C SER A 12 -2.48 24.06 3.62
N ILE A 13 -1.25 23.76 4.04
CA ILE A 13 -0.69 22.40 3.94
C ILE A 13 -1.51 21.40 4.78
N SER A 14 -2.02 21.83 5.94
CA SER A 14 -2.87 20.99 6.81
C SER A 14 -4.23 20.68 6.17
N ASP A 15 -4.78 21.63 5.42
CA ASP A 15 -5.99 21.42 4.63
C ASP A 15 -5.72 20.46 3.46
N ALA A 16 -4.61 20.65 2.73
CA ALA A 16 -4.20 19.76 1.65
C ALA A 16 -4.01 18.31 2.11
N THR A 17 -3.35 18.06 3.25
CA THR A 17 -3.17 16.70 3.78
C THR A 17 -4.49 16.09 4.24
N THR A 18 -5.39 16.89 4.80
CA THR A 18 -6.73 16.44 5.22
C THR A 18 -7.58 16.03 4.02
N ARG A 19 -7.59 16.85 2.96
CA ARG A 19 -8.27 16.54 1.69
C ARG A 19 -7.68 15.30 1.04
N LEU A 20 -6.34 15.20 0.98
CA LEU A 20 -5.65 14.04 0.43
C LEU A 20 -6.02 12.74 1.17
N ARG A 21 -6.05 12.76 2.51
CA ARG A 21 -6.42 11.57 3.31
C ARG A 21 -7.86 11.12 3.05
N LYS A 22 -8.79 12.07 2.99
CA LYS A 22 -10.21 11.79 2.68
C LYS A 22 -10.35 11.23 1.27
N ASN A 23 -9.81 11.93 0.28
CA ASN A 23 -9.89 11.56 -1.14
C ASN A 23 -9.15 10.25 -1.44
N TYR A 24 -8.04 9.95 -0.75
CA TYR A 24 -7.34 8.67 -0.88
C TYR A 24 -8.26 7.51 -0.56
N SER A 25 -9.05 7.59 0.52
CA SER A 25 -9.93 6.49 0.91
C SER A 25 -10.99 6.16 -0.14
N TYR A 26 -11.51 7.20 -0.79
CA TYR A 26 -12.56 7.07 -1.78
C TYR A 26 -12.01 6.66 -3.16
N PHE A 27 -10.93 7.28 -3.61
CA PHE A 27 -10.35 7.08 -4.95
C PHE A 27 -9.18 6.08 -4.99
N ARG A 28 -9.04 5.18 -4.00
CA ARG A 28 -7.90 4.22 -3.90
C ARG A 28 -7.62 3.51 -5.22
N VAL A 29 -8.64 2.91 -5.83
CA VAL A 29 -8.51 2.14 -7.07
C VAL A 29 -8.07 3.05 -8.22
N ASN A 30 -8.64 4.26 -8.34
CA ASN A 30 -8.25 5.20 -9.38
C ASN A 30 -6.80 5.68 -9.21
N TYR A 31 -6.35 5.89 -7.97
CA TYR A 31 -4.97 6.30 -7.69
C TYR A 31 -3.98 5.18 -7.98
N LEU A 32 -4.31 3.93 -7.61
CA LEU A 32 -3.51 2.76 -7.98
C LEU A 32 -3.47 2.57 -9.50
N ALA A 33 -4.59 2.77 -10.20
CA ALA A 33 -4.63 2.69 -11.65
C ALA A 33 -3.75 3.77 -12.32
N ILE A 34 -3.77 5.00 -11.82
CA ILE A 34 -2.90 6.09 -12.33
C ILE A 34 -1.43 5.75 -12.09
N ILE A 35 -1.04 5.40 -10.87
CA ILE A 35 0.35 5.04 -10.53
C ILE A 35 0.80 3.84 -11.37
N GLY A 36 -0.03 2.80 -11.48
CA GLY A 36 0.23 1.64 -12.30
C GLY A 36 0.36 1.97 -13.78
N SER A 37 -0.46 2.88 -14.31
CA SER A 37 -0.37 3.34 -15.69
C SER A 37 0.94 4.09 -15.94
N VAL A 38 1.30 5.04 -15.07
CA VAL A 38 2.57 5.78 -15.17
C VAL A 38 3.76 4.83 -15.12
N LEU A 39 3.73 3.85 -14.21
CA LEU A 39 4.76 2.81 -14.12
C LEU A 39 4.83 1.96 -15.39
N ALA A 40 3.68 1.51 -15.91
CA ALA A 40 3.62 0.71 -17.12
C ALA A 40 4.16 1.47 -18.33
N PHE A 41 3.73 2.71 -18.55
CA PHE A 41 4.25 3.56 -19.64
C PHE A 41 5.75 3.83 -19.48
N SER A 42 6.22 4.08 -18.25
CA SER A 42 7.64 4.29 -17.97
C SER A 42 8.46 3.05 -18.32
N LEU A 43 8.02 1.86 -17.91
CA LEU A 43 8.68 0.60 -18.25
C LEU A 43 8.63 0.31 -19.75
N LEU A 44 7.47 0.47 -20.40
CA LEU A 44 7.30 0.30 -21.86
C LEU A 44 8.22 1.21 -22.67
N SER A 45 8.53 2.39 -22.15
CA SER A 45 9.45 3.34 -22.78
C SER A 45 10.93 2.95 -22.62
N HIS A 46 11.24 1.97 -21.76
CA HIS A 46 12.60 1.51 -21.46
C HIS A 46 12.76 0.01 -21.80
N PRO A 47 12.97 -0.34 -23.08
CA PRO A 47 12.97 -1.74 -23.54
C PRO A 47 14.03 -2.60 -22.87
N PHE A 48 15.20 -2.03 -22.54
CA PHE A 48 16.24 -2.76 -21.80
C PHE A 48 15.78 -3.16 -20.40
N SER A 49 15.21 -2.21 -19.64
CA SER A 49 14.64 -2.49 -18.30
C SER A 49 13.55 -3.58 -18.37
N LEU A 50 12.71 -3.56 -19.41
CA LEU A 50 11.70 -4.60 -19.62
C LEU A 50 12.30 -5.97 -19.92
N ILE A 51 13.28 -6.05 -20.83
CA ILE A 51 13.96 -7.31 -21.15
C ILE A 51 14.63 -7.88 -19.89
N THR A 52 15.30 -7.03 -19.11
CA THR A 52 15.92 -7.41 -17.86
C THR A 52 14.91 -7.97 -16.85
N LEU A 53 13.78 -7.27 -16.63
CA LEU A 53 12.71 -7.74 -15.74
C LEU A 53 12.07 -9.04 -16.24
N ALA A 54 11.85 -9.16 -17.55
CA ALA A 54 11.28 -10.35 -18.17
C ALA A 54 12.23 -11.55 -18.03
N ALA A 55 13.53 -11.37 -18.24
CA ALA A 55 14.53 -12.41 -18.04
C ALA A 55 14.63 -12.85 -16.57
N LEU A 56 14.54 -11.89 -15.63
CA LEU A 56 14.52 -12.19 -14.20
C LEU A 56 13.26 -12.97 -13.82
N LEU A 57 12.10 -12.54 -14.31
CA LEU A 57 10.82 -13.23 -14.10
C LEU A 57 10.81 -14.63 -14.72
N ALA A 58 11.43 -14.79 -15.89
CA ALA A 58 11.60 -16.08 -16.54
C ALA A 58 12.50 -17.00 -15.71
N ALA A 59 13.58 -16.49 -15.12
CA ALA A 59 14.44 -17.26 -14.21
C ALA A 59 13.66 -17.72 -12.97
N TRP A 60 12.91 -16.83 -12.31
CA TRP A 60 12.03 -17.20 -11.19
C TRP A 60 10.98 -18.24 -11.59
N SER A 61 10.26 -18.01 -12.69
CA SER A 61 9.23 -18.93 -13.20
C SER A 61 9.81 -20.29 -13.56
N PHE A 62 10.94 -20.31 -14.27
CA PHE A 62 11.62 -21.55 -14.63
C PHE A 62 12.01 -22.34 -13.39
N LEU A 63 12.60 -21.69 -12.39
CA LEU A 63 13.12 -22.37 -11.20
C LEU A 63 12.05 -22.82 -10.20
N TYR A 64 10.88 -22.17 -10.16
CA TYR A 64 9.86 -22.44 -9.14
C TYR A 64 8.49 -22.85 -9.68
N LEU A 65 8.15 -22.55 -10.94
CA LEU A 65 6.90 -22.99 -11.57
C LEU A 65 7.10 -24.18 -12.51
N PHE A 66 8.22 -24.23 -13.22
CA PHE A 66 8.47 -25.27 -14.25
C PHE A 66 9.45 -26.36 -13.82
N LYS A 67 10.39 -26.07 -12.90
CA LYS A 67 11.31 -27.06 -12.35
C LYS A 67 10.59 -27.94 -11.32
N ALA A 68 10.69 -29.26 -11.48
CA ALA A 68 10.18 -30.21 -10.49
C ALA A 68 10.96 -30.04 -9.17
N SER A 69 10.25 -30.03 -8.04
CA SER A 69 10.85 -29.75 -6.71
C SER A 69 11.91 -30.77 -6.30
N ASP A 70 11.89 -31.97 -6.88
CA ASP A 70 12.83 -33.06 -6.56
C ASP A 70 14.11 -33.01 -7.42
N GLN A 71 14.23 -32.04 -8.33
CA GLN A 71 15.40 -31.88 -9.19
C GLN A 71 16.32 -30.75 -8.68
N PRO A 72 17.46 -31.11 -8.07
CA PRO A 72 18.43 -30.12 -7.62
C PRO A 72 19.10 -29.43 -8.82
N LEU A 73 19.53 -28.20 -8.63
CA LEU A 73 20.17 -27.44 -9.70
C LEU A 73 21.64 -27.83 -9.80
N PHE A 74 22.02 -28.36 -10.96
CA PHE A 74 23.41 -28.61 -11.29
C PHE A 74 23.96 -27.43 -12.10
N LEU A 75 24.91 -26.71 -11.51
CA LEU A 75 25.69 -25.67 -12.21
C LEU A 75 27.17 -25.93 -12.00
N PHE A 76 27.96 -25.80 -13.07
CA PHE A 76 29.42 -25.97 -13.04
C PHE A 76 29.89 -27.29 -12.40
N GLY A 77 29.11 -28.37 -12.54
CA GLY A 77 29.42 -29.68 -11.94
C GLY A 77 29.16 -29.79 -10.44
N ARG A 78 28.52 -28.79 -9.81
CA ARG A 78 28.10 -28.80 -8.41
C ARG A 78 26.58 -28.79 -8.29
N GLU A 79 26.09 -29.57 -7.34
CA GLU A 79 24.70 -29.55 -6.90
C GLU A 79 24.45 -28.38 -5.94
N PHE A 80 23.44 -27.57 -6.24
CA PHE A 80 23.01 -26.46 -5.39
C PHE A 80 21.73 -26.85 -4.65
N SER A 81 21.74 -26.64 -3.34
CA SER A 81 20.53 -26.77 -2.52
C SER A 81 19.50 -25.70 -2.90
N ASP A 82 18.22 -25.98 -2.65
CA ASP A 82 17.14 -25.02 -2.91
C ASP A 82 17.33 -23.70 -2.16
N LYS A 83 17.87 -23.74 -0.94
CA LYS A 83 18.16 -22.52 -0.16
C LYS A 83 19.29 -21.69 -0.78
N GLU A 84 20.33 -22.36 -1.28
CA GLU A 84 21.44 -21.70 -1.97
C GLU A 84 20.95 -21.08 -3.28
N THR A 85 20.15 -21.81 -4.05
CA THR A 85 19.51 -21.34 -5.27
C THR A 85 18.65 -20.11 -5.01
N LEU A 86 17.78 -20.17 -4.00
CA LEU A 86 16.92 -19.05 -3.63
C LEU A 86 17.75 -17.84 -3.23
N GLY A 87 18.77 -18.04 -2.38
CA GLY A 87 19.67 -16.98 -1.96
C GLY A 87 20.40 -16.33 -3.13
N LEU A 88 20.97 -17.14 -4.03
CA LEU A 88 21.63 -16.66 -5.24
C LEU A 88 20.68 -15.91 -6.16
N LEU A 89 19.46 -16.42 -6.36
CA LEU A 89 18.45 -15.77 -7.20
C LEU A 89 17.99 -14.44 -6.62
N VAL A 90 17.83 -14.34 -5.30
CA VAL A 90 17.51 -13.09 -4.61
C VAL A 90 18.66 -12.10 -4.74
N ILE A 91 19.91 -12.51 -4.46
CA ILE A 91 21.09 -11.64 -4.60
C ILE A 91 21.24 -11.15 -6.04
N PHE A 92 21.07 -12.05 -7.01
CA PHE A 92 21.10 -11.71 -8.43
C PHE A 92 19.97 -10.74 -8.80
N SER A 93 18.76 -10.94 -8.29
CA SER A 93 17.63 -10.03 -8.49
C SER A 93 17.95 -8.62 -7.98
N VAL A 94 18.50 -8.52 -6.77
CA VAL A 94 18.93 -7.24 -6.17
C VAL A 94 20.01 -6.60 -7.04
N PHE A 95 21.07 -7.34 -7.37
CA PHE A 95 22.15 -6.85 -8.22
C PHE A 95 21.63 -6.30 -9.55
N VAL A 96 20.77 -7.06 -10.23
CA VAL A 96 20.15 -6.67 -11.49
C VAL A 96 19.31 -5.40 -11.32
N ILE A 97 18.46 -5.30 -10.30
CA ILE A 97 17.60 -4.13 -10.09
C ILE A 97 18.43 -2.87 -9.79
N PHE A 98 19.51 -3.00 -9.01
CA PHE A 98 20.33 -1.86 -8.56
C PHE A 98 21.39 -1.42 -9.57
N LEU A 99 21.99 -2.34 -10.33
CA LEU A 99 23.01 -1.98 -11.33
C LEU A 99 22.42 -1.61 -12.70
N THR A 100 21.14 -1.91 -12.95
CA THR A 100 20.47 -1.52 -14.19
C THR A 100 19.63 -0.26 -14.00
N SER A 101 19.11 0.27 -15.11
CA SER A 101 18.14 1.37 -15.12
C SER A 101 16.78 1.01 -14.52
N VAL A 102 16.54 -0.25 -14.14
CA VAL A 102 15.23 -0.70 -13.61
C VAL A 102 14.87 0.08 -12.35
N GLY A 103 15.79 0.16 -11.38
CA GLY A 103 15.55 0.87 -10.13
C GLY A 103 15.20 2.35 -10.35
N SER A 104 15.96 3.06 -11.19
CA SER A 104 15.72 4.47 -11.47
C SER A 104 14.40 4.71 -12.22
N VAL A 105 14.04 3.84 -13.17
CA VAL A 105 12.78 3.90 -13.92
C VAL A 105 11.57 3.69 -13.00
N ILE A 106 11.64 2.72 -12.09
CA ILE A 106 10.57 2.48 -11.10
C ILE A 106 10.46 3.67 -10.15
N MET A 107 11.59 4.14 -9.58
CA MET A 107 11.58 5.25 -8.62
C MET A 107 11.03 6.55 -9.23
N SER A 108 11.48 6.89 -10.44
CA SER A 108 10.98 8.08 -11.16
C SER A 108 9.49 7.98 -11.47
N ALA A 109 9.01 6.82 -11.94
CA ALA A 109 7.59 6.60 -12.18
C ALA A 109 6.74 6.71 -10.91
N LEU A 110 7.23 6.17 -9.78
CA LEU A 110 6.55 6.28 -8.49
C LEU A 110 6.49 7.73 -8.01
N VAL A 111 7.58 8.48 -8.11
CA VAL A 111 7.59 9.91 -7.73
C VAL A 111 6.59 10.70 -8.58
N VAL A 112 6.58 10.49 -9.90
CA VAL A 112 5.65 11.16 -10.81
C VAL A 112 4.20 10.76 -10.51
N GLY A 113 3.93 9.47 -10.36
CA GLY A 113 2.58 8.96 -10.04
C GLY A 113 2.06 9.50 -8.70
N LEU A 114 2.89 9.49 -7.66
CA LEU A 114 2.55 10.06 -6.36
C LEU A 114 2.33 11.57 -6.43
N ALA A 115 3.12 12.30 -7.22
CA ALA A 115 2.92 13.74 -7.41
C ALA A 115 1.56 14.02 -8.07
N ILE A 116 1.17 13.26 -9.09
CA ILE A 116 -0.14 13.38 -9.75
C ILE A 116 -1.27 13.11 -8.75
N VAL A 117 -1.17 12.03 -7.98
CA VAL A 117 -2.17 11.68 -6.96
C VAL A 117 -2.24 12.73 -5.85
N ALA A 118 -1.10 13.27 -5.41
CA ALA A 118 -1.04 14.31 -4.40
C ALA A 118 -1.70 15.61 -4.90
N VAL A 119 -1.41 16.03 -6.13
CA VAL A 119 -2.05 17.20 -6.75
C VAL A 119 -3.56 16.97 -6.87
N HIS A 120 -3.97 15.83 -7.42
CA HIS A 120 -5.40 15.53 -7.55
C HIS A 120 -6.09 15.50 -6.17
N GLY A 121 -5.53 14.79 -5.19
CA GLY A 121 -6.13 14.63 -3.87
C GLY A 121 -6.13 15.89 -3.01
N ALA A 122 -5.15 16.79 -3.18
CA ALA A 122 -5.11 18.06 -2.46
C ALA A 122 -6.08 19.11 -3.03
N PHE A 123 -6.29 19.10 -4.35
CA PHE A 123 -7.15 20.09 -5.03
C PHE A 123 -8.60 19.62 -5.16
N ARG A 124 -8.87 18.32 -5.09
CA ARG A 124 -10.24 17.79 -5.08
C ARG A 124 -10.93 18.14 -3.76
N VAL A 125 -12.03 18.88 -3.84
CA VAL A 125 -12.88 19.16 -2.67
C VAL A 125 -13.55 17.85 -2.27
N PRO A 126 -13.39 17.36 -1.03
CA PRO A 126 -14.14 16.21 -0.54
C PRO A 126 -15.61 16.62 -0.46
N GLU A 127 -16.47 16.07 -1.31
CA GLU A 127 -17.92 16.22 -1.16
C GLU A 127 -18.37 15.49 0.12
N ASP A 128 -19.51 15.88 0.70
CA ASP A 128 -20.14 15.28 1.90
C ASP A 128 -20.57 13.81 1.71
N LEU A 129 -19.95 13.10 0.78
CA LEU A 129 -20.02 11.67 0.54
C LEU A 129 -19.40 10.83 1.68
N PHE A 130 -18.95 11.48 2.76
CA PHE A 130 -18.44 10.87 3.99
C PHE A 130 -19.47 10.82 5.12
N LEU A 131 -20.71 11.26 4.88
CA LEU A 131 -21.80 11.09 5.86
C LEU A 131 -22.24 9.62 5.96
N ASP A 132 -22.30 8.87 4.86
CA ASP A 132 -22.76 7.47 4.88
C ASP A 132 -21.68 6.46 5.40
N ASP A 133 -20.39 6.74 5.23
CA ASP A 133 -19.30 5.86 5.69
C ASP A 133 -18.83 6.16 7.13
N GLN A 134 -19.07 7.37 7.65
CA GLN A 134 -18.79 7.68 9.06
C GLN A 134 -19.78 7.03 10.02
N ASP A 135 -21.01 6.75 9.58
CA ASP A 135 -21.98 6.01 10.39
C ASP A 135 -21.53 4.56 10.63
N SER A 136 -20.80 3.97 9.68
CA SER A 136 -20.26 2.60 9.79
C SER A 136 -18.99 2.52 10.66
N ALA A 137 -18.08 3.50 10.55
CA ALA A 137 -16.90 3.57 11.42
C ALA A 137 -17.25 4.04 12.84
N GLY A 138 -18.27 4.90 12.98
CA GLY A 138 -18.84 5.35 14.25
C GLY A 138 -19.45 4.20 15.05
N ALA A 139 -20.05 3.19 14.40
CA ALA A 139 -20.61 2.02 15.07
C ALA A 139 -19.54 1.21 15.83
N SER A 140 -18.35 1.01 15.24
CA SER A 140 -17.25 0.26 15.88
C SER A 140 -16.61 0.99 17.06
N ASN A 141 -16.44 2.31 16.94
CA ASN A 141 -15.94 3.17 18.02
C ASN A 141 -16.99 3.40 19.12
N SER A 142 -18.28 3.41 18.76
CA SER A 142 -19.41 3.53 19.69
C SER A 142 -19.55 2.27 20.55
N LEU A 143 -19.39 1.07 19.97
CA LEU A 143 -19.38 -0.18 20.73
C LEU A 143 -18.22 -0.22 21.72
N LEU A 144 -17.00 0.13 21.30
CA LEU A 144 -15.83 0.18 22.19
C LEU A 144 -15.98 1.24 23.30
N THR A 145 -16.57 2.39 23.00
CA THR A 145 -16.84 3.45 23.98
C THR A 145 -17.94 3.01 24.97
N PHE A 146 -18.99 2.35 24.49
CA PHE A 146 -20.06 1.79 25.31
C PHE A 146 -19.53 0.68 26.24
N LEU A 147 -18.71 -0.24 25.73
CA LEU A 147 -18.11 -1.32 26.53
C LEU A 147 -17.13 -0.77 27.58
N GLY A 148 -16.38 0.29 27.24
CA GLY A 148 -15.54 1.00 28.18
C GLY A 148 -16.34 1.74 29.27
N ALA A 149 -17.49 2.33 28.92
CA ALA A 149 -18.37 3.01 29.86
C ALA A 149 -19.07 2.03 30.82
N THR A 150 -19.56 0.88 30.34
CA THR A 150 -20.16 -0.15 31.19
C THR A 150 -19.14 -0.75 32.18
N THR A 151 -17.90 -0.96 31.73
CA THR A 151 -16.82 -1.46 32.61
C THR A 151 -16.46 -0.45 33.70
N LYS A 152 -16.44 0.85 33.38
CA LYS A 152 -16.21 1.92 34.38
C LYS A 152 -17.35 2.01 35.39
N ASN A 153 -18.60 1.90 34.95
CA ASN A 153 -19.77 1.92 35.86
C ASN A 153 -19.86 0.67 36.75
N ALA A 154 -19.50 -0.51 36.24
CA ALA A 154 -19.45 -1.74 37.03
C ALA A 154 -18.33 -1.72 38.08
N ALA A 155 -17.17 -1.16 37.74
CA ALA A 155 -16.08 -0.98 38.70
C ALA A 155 -16.45 0.03 39.81
N ALA A 156 -17.17 1.10 39.46
CA ALA A 156 -17.65 2.09 40.42
C ALA A 156 -18.73 1.52 41.37
N SER A 157 -19.65 0.69 40.87
CA SER A 157 -20.68 0.06 41.72
C SER A 157 -20.11 -1.01 42.66
N ALA A 158 -19.13 -1.79 42.19
CA ALA A 158 -18.41 -2.76 43.02
C ALA A 158 -17.59 -2.08 44.13
N ALA A 159 -16.94 -0.95 43.83
CA ALA A 159 -16.24 -0.15 44.82
C ALA A 159 -17.21 0.42 45.87
N ALA A 160 -18.36 0.97 45.45
CA ALA A 160 -19.39 1.48 46.36
C ALA A 160 -20.00 0.38 47.26
N ALA A 161 -20.24 -0.82 46.72
CA ALA A 161 -20.70 -1.96 47.49
C ALA A 161 -19.68 -2.45 48.54
N SER A 162 -18.38 -2.40 48.20
CA SER A 162 -17.31 -2.76 49.14
C SER A 162 -17.15 -1.76 50.30
N VAL A 163 -17.49 -0.50 50.08
CA VAL A 163 -17.50 0.56 51.12
C VAL A 163 -18.74 0.45 52.00
N ALA A 164 -19.90 0.16 51.43
CA ALA A 164 -21.13 -0.07 52.19
C ALA A 164 -21.06 -1.30 53.11
N ASN A 165 -20.30 -2.35 52.72
CA ASN A 165 -20.09 -3.55 53.53
C ASN A 165 -19.00 -3.38 54.62
N ARG A 166 -18.42 -2.18 54.77
CA ARG A 166 -17.40 -1.86 55.78
C ARG A 166 -17.88 -0.87 56.86
N VAL A 167 -19.18 -0.59 56.91
CA VAL A 167 -19.87 0.17 57.97
C VAL A 167 -20.76 -0.80 58.75
#